data_AF-A0A832C379-F1
#
_entry.id   AF-A0A832C379-F1
#
_cell.length_a   1.000
_cell.length_b   1.000
_cell.length_c   1.000
_cell.angle_alpha   90.00
_cell.angle_beta   90.00
_cell.angle_gamma   90.00
#
_symmetry.space_group_name_H-M   'P 1'
#
loop_
_entity.id
_entity.type
_entity.pdbx_description
1 polymer ?
#
loop_
_entity_poly.entity_id
_entity_poly.type
_entity_poly.pdbx_seq_one_letter_code
_entity_poly.pdbx_strand_id
1 'polypeptide(L)' 'REAREFASAIGLPAVGGSDAHHREEIGSVVNVLECDKTVEGVLKGLKKGAKIVVRKKTGARWG' A
#
# COMPACT_ATOMS: atom_id res chain seq x y z
N ARG A 1 9.04 -0.79 10.00
CA ARG A 1 8.43 -1.47 11.16
C ARG A 1 7.86 -0.42 12.11
N GLU A 2 8.70 0.50 12.57
CA GLU A 2 8.36 1.65 13.43
C GLU A 2 7.12 2.44 12.98
N ALA A 3 7.01 2.83 11.70
CA ALA A 3 5.85 3.57 11.21
C ALA A 3 4.51 2.81 11.36
N ARG A 4 4.52 1.47 11.23
CA ARG A 4 3.31 0.66 11.42
C ARG A 4 2.94 0.56 12.90
N GLU A 5 3.94 0.43 13.76
CA GLU A 5 3.75 0.39 15.22
C GLU A 5 3.22 1.74 15.73
N PHE A 6 3.78 2.84 15.25
CA PHE A 6 3.31 4.19 15.58
C PHE A 6 1.87 4.43 15.11
N ALA A 7 1.55 4.10 13.85
CA ALA A 7 0.19 4.23 13.33
C ALA A 7 -0.82 3.40 14.16
N SER A 8 -0.43 2.17 14.53
CA SER A 8 -1.24 1.32 15.42
C SER A 8 -1.43 1.95 16.80
N ALA A 9 -0.39 2.56 17.38
CA ALA A 9 -0.45 3.17 18.71
C ALA A 9 -1.39 4.39 18.77
N ILE A 10 -1.52 5.14 17.67
CA ILE A 10 -2.42 6.30 17.57
C ILE A 10 -3.78 5.98 16.92
N GLY A 11 -4.06 4.70 16.65
CA GLY A 11 -5.34 4.27 16.07
C GLY A 11 -5.57 4.72 14.63
N LEU A 12 -4.50 4.96 13.85
CA LEU A 12 -4.60 5.36 12.45
C LEU A 12 -4.23 4.21 11.49
N PRO A 13 -4.91 4.09 10.35
CA PRO A 13 -4.56 3.11 9.33
C PRO A 13 -3.20 3.45 8.71
N ALA A 14 -2.35 2.44 8.52
CA ALA A 14 -1.10 2.58 7.80
C ALA A 14 -1.31 2.40 6.28
N VAL A 15 -0.58 3.19 5.49
CA VAL A 15 -0.50 3.05 4.03
C VAL A 15 0.96 3.07 3.59
N GLY A 16 1.25 2.53 2.41
CA GLY A 16 2.58 2.57 1.80
C GLY A 16 2.52 3.00 0.33
N GLY A 17 3.49 3.80 -0.11
CA GLY A 17 3.68 4.18 -1.50
C GLY A 17 4.98 3.59 -2.05
N SER A 18 5.02 3.33 -3.36
CA SER A 18 6.24 2.91 -4.04
C SER A 18 7.28 4.03 -4.18
N ASP A 19 6.83 5.29 -4.08
CA ASP A 19 7.65 6.49 -4.29
C ASP A 19 8.49 6.39 -5.57
N ALA A 20 7.86 5.88 -6.62
CA ALA A 20 8.52 5.56 -7.87
C ALA A 20 8.96 6.83 -8.60
N HIS A 21 10.27 6.94 -8.85
CA HIS A 21 10.87 7.96 -9.70
C HIS A 21 11.22 7.39 -11.08
N HIS A 22 11.32 6.06 -11.17
CA HIS A 22 11.52 5.31 -12.41
C HIS A 22 10.38 4.30 -12.67
N ARG A 23 10.17 3.93 -13.94
CA ARG A 23 9.06 3.06 -14.36
C ARG A 23 9.10 1.69 -13.69
N GLU A 24 10.30 1.16 -13.47
CA GLU A 24 10.55 -0.15 -12.88
C GLU A 24 10.19 -0.22 -11.39
N GLU A 25 9.98 0.94 -10.77
CA GLU A 25 9.65 1.08 -9.35
C GLU A 25 8.14 1.12 -9.10
N ILE A 26 7.34 1.33 -10.16
CA ILE A 26 5.88 1.35 -10.07
C ILE A 26 5.38 0.01 -9.51
N GLY A 27 4.62 0.08 -8.41
CA GLY A 27 4.06 -1.09 -7.75
C GLY A 27 5.06 -1.90 -6.91
N SER A 28 6.26 -1.36 -6.65
CA SER A 28 7.19 -1.93 -5.66
C SER A 28 6.60 -1.96 -4.24
N VAL A 29 5.66 -1.06 -3.96
CA VAL A 29 4.80 -1.07 -2.77
C VAL A 29 3.37 -0.78 -3.21
N VAL A 30 2.42 -1.60 -2.74
CA VAL A 30 0.99 -1.43 -3.02
C VAL A 30 0.15 -1.62 -1.76
N ASN A 31 -1.01 -0.94 -1.72
CA ASN A 31 -2.04 -1.13 -0.71
C ASN A 31 -3.11 -2.05 -1.30
N VAL A 32 -3.36 -3.20 -0.68
CA VAL A 32 -4.44 -4.12 -1.05
C VAL A 32 -5.65 -3.80 -0.19
N LEU A 33 -6.76 -3.51 -0.87
CA LEU A 33 -8.05 -3.09 -0.30
C LEU A 33 -9.15 -4.03 -0.78
N GLU A 34 -10.09 -4.32 0.11
CA GLU A 34 -11.38 -4.92 -0.24
C GLU A 34 -12.43 -3.80 -0.29
N CYS A 35 -12.77 -3.34 -1.50
CA CYS A 35 -13.72 -2.27 -1.71
C CYS A 35 -14.26 -2.23 -3.15
N ASP A 36 -15.30 -1.44 -3.37
CA ASP A 36 -15.77 -1.10 -4.70
C ASP A 36 -14.69 -0.34 -5.49
N LYS A 37 -14.65 -0.54 -6.82
CA LYS A 37 -13.72 0.14 -7.73
C LYS A 37 -14.18 1.57 -8.06
N THR A 38 -14.46 2.34 -7.03
CA THR A 38 -14.83 3.76 -7.09
C THR A 38 -13.95 4.56 -6.15
N VAL A 39 -13.85 5.88 -6.35
CA VAL A 39 -13.05 6.76 -5.48
C VAL A 39 -13.54 6.67 -4.03
N GLU A 40 -14.86 6.71 -3.83
CA GLU A 40 -15.48 6.59 -2.52
C GLU A 40 -15.23 5.22 -1.89
N GLY A 41 -15.28 4.16 -2.69
CA GLY A 41 -14.95 2.79 -2.27
C GLY A 41 -13.53 2.71 -1.74
N VAL A 42 -12.56 3.25 -2.48
CA VAL A 42 -11.15 3.30 -2.08
C VAL A 42 -10.97 4.12 -0.80
N LEU A 43 -11.59 5.31 -0.69
CA LEU A 43 -11.49 6.15 0.50
C LEU A 43 -12.05 5.45 1.74
N LYS A 44 -13.19 4.76 1.62
CA LYS A 44 -13.77 3.95 2.69
C LYS A 44 -12.87 2.77 3.04
N GLY A 45 -12.30 2.10 2.05
CA GLY A 45 -11.35 0.99 2.23
C GLY A 45 -10.11 1.43 3.01
N LEU A 46 -9.49 2.54 2.63
CA LEU A 46 -8.32 3.10 3.31
C LEU A 46 -8.60 3.43 4.78
N LYS A 47 -9.78 4.00 5.09
CA LYS A 47 -10.19 4.29 6.47
C LYS A 47 -10.37 3.05 7.34
N LYS A 48 -10.72 1.89 6.74
CA LYS A 48 -10.79 0.60 7.44
C LYS A 48 -9.43 -0.06 7.66
N GLY A 49 -8.40 0.41 6.96
CA GLY A 49 -7.05 -0.16 6.96
C GLY A 49 -6.75 -0.95 5.69
N ALA A 50 -5.48 -0.90 5.28
CA ALA A 50 -5.00 -1.57 4.08
C ALA A 50 -3.93 -2.60 4.41
N LYS A 51 -3.87 -3.67 3.61
CA LYS A 51 -2.73 -4.58 3.64
C LYS A 51 -1.62 -4.04 2.74
N ILE A 52 -0.53 -3.58 3.34
CA ILE A 52 0.65 -3.07 2.61
C ILE A 52 1.52 -4.24 2.16
N VAL A 53 1.69 -4.40 0.85
CA VAL A 53 2.59 -5.38 0.24
C VAL A 53 3.82 -4.67 -0.32
N VAL A 54 5.01 -5.12 0.08
CA VAL A 54 6.30 -4.64 -0.42
C VAL A 54 6.92 -5.73 -1.27
N ARG A 55 7.14 -5.46 -2.56
CA ARG A 55 7.86 -6.36 -3.46
C ARG A 55 9.35 -6.06 -3.34
N LYS A 56 10.14 -7.04 -2.91
CA LYS A 56 11.60 -6.93 -2.99
C LYS A 56 12.02 -7.02 -4.45
N LYS A 57 12.94 -6.16 -4.91
CA LYS A 57 13.60 -6.29 -6.22
C LYS A 57 14.33 -7.64 -6.26
N THR A 58 13.67 -8.65 -6.80
CA THR A 58 14.26 -9.82 -7.43
C THR A 58 13.77 -9.77 -8.85
N GLY A 59 14.66 -9.92 -9.85
CA GLY A 59 14.41 -9.66 -11.27
C GLY A 59 13.27 -10.48 -11.89
N ALA A 60 12.04 -10.19 -11.50
CA ALA A 60 10.83 -10.86 -11.93
C ALA A 60 10.30 -10.14 -13.16
N ARG A 61 10.56 -10.74 -14.32
CA ARG A 61 9.86 -10.46 -15.57
C ARG A 61 8.36 -10.68 -15.35
N TRP A 62 7.56 -9.76 -15.89
CA TRP A 62 6.14 -9.97 -16.07
C TRP A 62 5.98 -11.00 -17.19
N GLY A 63 5.52 -12.19 -16.84
CA GLY A 63 5.00 -13.21 -17.74
C GLY A 63 3.53 -13.42 -17.45
#